data_AF-A0AAI9WBM9-F1
#
_entry.id   AF-A0AAI9WBM9-F1
#
_cell.length_a   1.000
_cell.length_b   1.000
_cell.length_c   1.000
_cell.angle_alpha   90.00
_cell.angle_beta   90.00
_cell.angle_gamma   90.00
#
_symmetry.space_group_name_H-M   'P 1'
#
loop_
_entity.id
_entity.type
_entity.pdbx_description
1 polymer ?
#
loop_
_entity_poly.entity_id
_entity_poly.type
_entity_poly.pdbx_seq_one_letter_code
_entity_poly.pdbx_strand_id
1 'polypeptide(L)'
;MYAGLWLRLKAFALDYVLIFSDMGVLFIVSVIFIPSIQQGFQASRIIAQLTGFILLTLPVSLCFIVADSKMGKQSFGKYKMGIVVTD
;
A
#
# COMPACT_ATOMS: atom_id res chain seq x y z
N MET A 1 23.86 12.53 10.12
CA MET A 1 23.70 11.41 11.08
C MET A 1 22.92 10.31 10.38
N TYR A 2 23.48 9.11 10.23
CA TYR A 2 22.78 8.02 9.54
C TYR A 2 21.55 7.57 10.34
N ALA A 3 20.41 7.44 9.67
CA ALA A 3 19.21 6.90 10.30
C ALA A 3 19.45 5.45 10.69
N GLY A 4 19.39 5.15 12.00
CA GLY A 4 19.52 3.79 12.50
C GLY A 4 18.42 2.86 11.97
N LEU A 5 18.71 1.56 11.94
CA LEU A 5 17.82 0.50 11.44
C LEU A 5 16.42 0.57 12.07
N TRP A 6 16.34 0.90 13.37
CA TRP A 6 15.09 1.07 14.11
C TRP A 6 14.21 2.22 13.61
N LEU A 7 14.81 3.31 13.16
CA LEU A 7 14.08 4.48 12.65
C LEU A 7 13.47 4.16 11.28
N ARG A 8 14.20 3.42 10.44
CA ARG A 8 13.70 2.90 9.16
C ARG A 8 12.57 1.89 9.36
N LEU A 9 12.70 0.98 10.33
CA LEU A 9 11.67 -0.02 10.64
C LEU A 9 10.37 0.65 11.11
N LYS A 10 10.45 1.70 11.93
CA LYS A 10 9.27 2.46 12.37
C LYS A 10 8.59 3.21 11.22
N ALA A 11 9.36 3.83 10.32
CA ALA A 11 8.81 4.46 9.12
C ALA A 11 8.08 3.42 8.25
N PHE A 12 8.68 2.23 8.09
CA PHE A 12 8.08 1.12 7.38
C PHE A 12 6.81 0.56 8.08
N ALA A 13 6.77 0.55 9.41
CA ALA A 13 5.59 0.13 10.16
C ALA A 13 4.41 1.09 9.96
N LEU A 14 4.66 2.40 9.86
CA LEU A 14 3.63 3.38 9.52
C LEU A 14 3.09 3.19 8.09
N ASP A 15 3.99 2.88 7.17
CA ASP A 15 3.65 2.53 5.79
C ASP A 15 2.73 1.28 5.74
N TYR A 16 2.90 0.30 6.64
CA TYR A 16 1.98 -0.84 6.78
C TYR A 16 0.59 -0.46 7.31
N VAL A 17 0.48 0.56 8.16
CA VAL A 17 -0.82 1.07 8.63
C VAL A 17 -1.61 1.67 7.46
N LEU A 18 -0.91 2.34 6.53
CA LEU A 18 -1.53 2.87 5.31
C LEU A 18 -2.09 1.73 4.45
N ILE A 19 -1.28 0.69 4.21
CA ILE A 19 -1.72 -0.50 3.47
C ILE A 19 -2.94 -1.14 4.14
N PHE A 20 -2.91 -1.28 5.47
CA PHE A 20 -4.05 -1.84 6.21
C PHE A 20 -5.32 -1.01 6.05
N SER A 21 -5.19 0.32 6.04
CA SER A 21 -6.31 1.22 5.74
C SER A 21 -6.86 1.02 4.33
N ASP A 22 -5.99 0.92 3.31
CA ASP A 22 -6.40 0.62 1.93
C ASP A 22 -7.13 -0.71 1.81
N MET A 23 -6.66 -1.75 2.51
CA MET A 23 -7.35 -3.05 2.58
C MET A 23 -8.74 -2.92 3.21
N GLY A 24 -8.87 -2.12 4.27
CA GLY A 24 -10.16 -1.85 4.92
C GLY A 24 -11.14 -1.14 3.97
N VAL A 25 -10.67 -0.15 3.21
CA VAL A 25 -11.49 0.55 2.20
C VAL A 25 -11.91 -0.42 1.10
N LEU A 26 -10.99 -1.22 0.56
CA LEU A 26 -11.29 -2.24 -0.45
C LEU A 26 -12.31 -3.26 0.05
N PHE A 27 -12.22 -3.67 1.31
CA PHE A 27 -13.19 -4.58 1.92
C PHE A 27 -14.59 -3.95 1.96
N ILE A 28 -14.71 -2.71 2.42
CA ILE A 28 -15.98 -1.97 2.47
C ILE A 28 -16.56 -1.82 1.06
N VAL A 29 -15.73 -1.41 0.08
CA VAL A 29 -16.15 -1.26 -1.32
C VAL A 29 -16.62 -2.59 -1.91
N SER A 30 -15.87 -3.66 -1.68
CA SER A 30 -16.20 -5.00 -2.20
C SER A 30 -17.47 -5.57 -1.59
N VAL A 31 -17.69 -5.39 -0.28
CA VAL A 31 -18.86 -5.97 0.40
C VAL A 31 -20.12 -5.13 0.20
N ILE A 32 -20.01 -3.80 0.25
CA ILE A 32 -21.17 -2.90 0.29
C ILE A 32 -21.53 -2.37 -1.11
N PHE A 33 -20.52 -1.97 -1.90
CA PHE A 33 -20.76 -1.22 -3.13
C PHE A 33 -20.71 -2.12 -4.38
N ILE A 34 -19.79 -3.08 -4.44
CA ILE A 34 -19.55 -3.89 -5.64
C ILE A 34 -19.32 -5.37 -5.27
N PRO A 35 -20.38 -6.10 -4.86
CA PRO A 35 -20.28 -7.51 -4.49
C PRO A 35 -19.87 -8.44 -5.64
N SER A 36 -20.02 -8.00 -6.89
CA SER A 36 -19.55 -8.74 -8.07
C SER A 36 -18.04 -8.95 -8.09
N ILE A 37 -17.25 -8.14 -7.36
CA ILE A 37 -15.80 -8.35 -7.18
C ILE A 37 -15.52 -9.72 -6.54
N GLN A 38 -16.40 -10.20 -5.66
CA GLN A 38 -16.24 -11.50 -5.00
C GLN A 38 -16.29 -12.67 -6.00
N GLN A 39 -17.00 -12.51 -7.13
CA GLN A 39 -17.06 -13.53 -8.18
C GLN A 39 -15.70 -13.73 -8.84
N GLY A 40 -14.90 -12.66 -8.97
CA GLY A 40 -13.52 -12.74 -9.48
C GLY A 40 -12.60 -13.60 -8.59
N PHE A 41 -12.84 -13.62 -7.28
CA PHE A 41 -12.12 -14.48 -6.35
C PHE A 41 -12.59 -15.95 -6.36
N GLN A 42 -13.82 -16.21 -6.83
CA GLN A 42 -14.41 -17.56 -6.85
C GLN A 42 -14.31 -18.26 -8.21
N ALA A 43 -14.05 -17.52 -9.29
CA ALA A 43 -14.09 -18.06 -10.66
C ALA A 43 -12.99 -19.11 -10.95
N SER A 44 -11.71 -18.78 -10.73
CA SER A 44 -10.60 -19.73 -10.88
C SER A 44 -9.38 -19.26 -10.10
N ARG A 45 -8.44 -20.18 -9.80
CA ARG A 45 -7.20 -19.84 -9.07
C ARG A 45 -6.39 -18.74 -9.74
N ILE A 46 -6.31 -18.76 -11.07
CA ILE A 46 -5.56 -17.76 -11.86
C ILE A 46 -6.26 -16.41 -11.80
N ILE A 47 -7.58 -16.39 -12.00
CA ILE A 47 -8.37 -15.16 -11.95
C ILE A 47 -8.32 -14.55 -10.55
N ALA A 48 -8.44 -15.37 -9.50
CA ALA A 48 -8.34 -14.89 -8.12
C ALA A 48 -6.99 -14.22 -7.81
N GLN A 49 -5.88 -14.79 -8.30
CA GLN A 49 -4.55 -14.17 -8.16
C GLN A 49 -4.45 -12.85 -8.92
N LEU A 50 -4.94 -12.78 -10.16
CA LEU A 50 -4.95 -11.55 -10.96
C LEU A 50 -5.84 -10.48 -10.34
N THR A 51 -7.02 -10.86 -9.87
CA THR A 51 -7.96 -9.97 -9.17
C THR A 51 -7.34 -9.40 -7.90
N GLY A 52 -6.68 -10.23 -7.09
CA GLY A 52 -5.92 -9.77 -5.93
C GLY A 52 -4.77 -8.83 -6.31
N PHE A 53 -4.02 -9.15 -7.36
CA PHE A 53 -2.93 -8.30 -7.83
C PHE A 53 -3.43 -6.93 -8.28
N ILE A 54 -4.48 -6.89 -9.11
CA ILE A 54 -5.02 -5.65 -9.68
C ILE A 54 -5.69 -4.79 -8.61
N LEU A 55 -6.45 -5.40 -7.69
CA LEU A 55 -7.21 -4.65 -6.68
C LEU A 55 -6.35 -4.22 -5.48
N LEU A 56 -5.34 -5.01 -5.11
CA LEU A 56 -4.56 -4.79 -3.89
C LEU A 56 -3.15 -4.35 -4.23
N THR A 57 -2.38 -5.24 -4.88
CA THR A 57 -0.93 -5.07 -5.04
C THR A 57 -0.58 -3.90 -5.96
N LEU A 58 -1.29 -3.74 -7.07
CA LEU A 58 -1.07 -2.69 -8.06
C LEU A 58 -1.33 -1.29 -7.48
N PRO A 59 -2.51 -0.96 -6.94
CA PRO A 59 -2.78 0.37 -6.41
C PRO A 59 -1.88 0.71 -5.22
N VAL A 60 -1.65 -0.23 -4.29
CA VAL A 60 -0.71 -0.02 -3.19
C VAL A 60 0.70 0.27 -3.70
N SER A 61 1.22 -0.55 -4.61
CA SER A 61 2.56 -0.33 -5.17
C SER A 61 2.66 1.00 -5.94
N LEU A 62 1.64 1.38 -6.71
CA LEU A 62 1.59 2.67 -7.39
C LEU A 62 1.60 3.84 -6.41
N CYS A 63 0.81 3.79 -5.33
CA CYS A 63 0.83 4.80 -4.27
C CYS A 63 2.23 4.92 -3.64
N PHE A 64 2.90 3.80 -3.36
CA PHE A 64 4.27 3.81 -2.84
C PHE A 64 5.28 4.36 -3.85
N ILE A 65 5.19 3.98 -5.12
CA ILE A 65 6.07 4.48 -6.18
C ILE A 65 5.90 5.99 -6.34
N VAL A 66 4.65 6.49 -6.33
CA VAL A 66 4.37 7.93 -6.43
C VAL A 66 4.87 8.67 -5.19
N ALA A 67 4.66 8.13 -3.99
CA ALA A 67 5.11 8.72 -2.74
C ALA A 67 6.64 8.76 -2.60
N ASP A 68 7.35 7.72 -3.04
CA ASP A 68 8.81 7.64 -2.99
C ASP A 68 9.49 8.26 -4.24
N SER A 69 8.71 8.63 -5.27
CA SER A 69 9.19 9.33 -6.47
C SER A 69 9.54 10.80 -6.19
N LYS A 70 10.25 11.45 -7.12
CA LYS A 70 10.67 12.87 -7.04
C LYS A 70 9.53 13.84 -6.71
N MET A 71 8.28 13.50 -7.01
CA MET A 71 7.10 14.28 -6.64
C MET A 71 6.76 14.18 -5.14
N GLY A 72 6.88 13.01 -4.52
CA GLY A 72 6.62 12.82 -3.08
C GLY A 72 7.85 13.00 -2.19
N LYS A 73 9.07 12.87 -2.74
CA LYS A 73 10.39 12.93 -2.09
C LYS A 73 10.61 11.88 -0.98
N GLN A 74 9.57 11.40 -0.30
CA GLN A 74 9.60 10.49 0.86
C GLN A 74 8.26 9.74 0.99
N SER A 75 8.29 8.45 1.36
CA SER A 75 7.07 7.74 1.78
C SER A 75 6.38 8.43 2.97
N PHE A 76 5.06 8.22 3.12
CA PHE A 76 4.25 8.85 4.18
C PHE A 76 4.82 8.57 5.57
N GLY A 77 5.32 7.35 5.81
CA GLY A 77 6.02 6.98 7.04
C GLY A 77 7.35 7.70 7.25
N LYS A 78 8.15 7.92 6.19
CA LYS A 78 9.41 8.70 6.25
C LYS A 78 9.14 10.19 6.50
N TYR A 79 8.11 10.76 5.86
CA TYR A 79 7.68 12.14 6.08
C TYR A 79 7.25 12.36 7.54
N LYS A 80 6.40 11.48 8.08
CA LYS A 80 5.91 11.58 9.47
C LYS A 80 7.03 11.38 10.51
N MET A 81 8.11 10.71 10.13
CA MET A 81 9.29 10.45 10.97
C MET A 81 10.42 11.47 10.75
N GLY A 82 10.24 12.47 9.88
CA GLY A 82 11.23 13.50 9.57
C GLY A 82 12.50 12.96 8.90
N ILE A 83 12.43 11.79 8.25
CA ILE A 83 13.59 11.14 7.64
C ILE A 83 13.75 11.65 6.21
N VAL A 84 14.73 12.54 6.01
CA VAL A 84 15.12 13.04 4.69
C VAL A 84 16.27 12.22 4.14
N VAL A 85 16.06 11.64 2.94
CA VAL A 85 17.16 11.09 2.15
C VAL A 85 17.82 12.27 1.44
N THR A 86 18.94 12.73 1.98
CA THR A 86 19.87 13.63 1.30
C THR A 86 20.96 12.78 0.65
N ASP A 87 21.17 12.95 -0.65
CA ASP A 87 22.36 12.46 -1.36
C ASP A 87 23.64 13.11 -0.79
#